data_AF-A0A8T0A232-F1
#
_entry.id   AF-A0A8T0A232-F1
#
_cell.length_a   1.000
_cell.length_b   1.000
_cell.length_c   1.000
_cell.angle_alpha   90.00
_cell.angle_beta   90.00
_cell.angle_gamma   90.00
#
_symmetry.space_group_name_H-M   'P 1'
#
loop_
_entity.id
_entity.type
_entity.pdbx_description
1 polymer ?
#
loop_
_entity_poly.entity_id
_entity_poly.type
_entity_poly.pdbx_seq_one_letter_code
_entity_poly.pdbx_strand_id
1 'polypeptide(L)'
;MIFDNGHLLMFKILIAAQDFPTNPRFPLVLSEMINKCSNPKLYYELKGALNELLFWLDFSDQKQTLLLLFALNNYCKALFDWFYPLIPSINPSTSYQEKEFLEDNAEENAIEDEGTEKNKKDSNYPLIQNLVTILNRTKHFISSQHLPVQLAVLDILKYSLKLVKNYENELLPMIHQNWRGLIQKFGREQEENANFQNVQLSNSEMLVAIKSTEIIVIMTEISKDFVYWKIVKEYLPRVCALLENLFKQTQTTKIITVSEDVVKYSATFKLQMALIESIPSIIENSGAFKQNDNLQKLKEILIIYSNCQDINLSNSSEQHSFLCIFLYSFLLESLNRISDIFFRICVGFVIVISAKHCILDANAFEEYSRRLRLRSFVWY
;
A
#
# COMPACT_ATOMS: atom_id res chain seq x y z
N MET A 1 20.30 -14.33 -25.57
CA MET A 1 21.74 -14.70 -25.63
C MET A 1 22.60 -14.06 -24.53
N ILE A 2 22.69 -12.73 -24.38
CA ILE A 2 23.52 -12.12 -23.29
C ILE A 2 22.92 -12.38 -21.90
N PHE A 3 21.60 -12.26 -21.75
CA PHE A 3 20.91 -12.39 -20.46
C PHE A 3 20.67 -13.83 -20.02
N ASP A 4 20.84 -14.81 -20.93
CA ASP A 4 20.87 -16.24 -20.59
C ASP A 4 22.16 -16.60 -19.82
N ASN A 5 23.19 -15.75 -19.94
CA ASN A 5 24.47 -15.84 -19.23
C ASN A 5 24.60 -14.78 -18.11
N GLY A 6 23.50 -14.41 -17.46
CA GLY A 6 23.50 -13.41 -16.38
C GLY A 6 24.56 -13.64 -15.30
N HIS A 7 24.88 -14.91 -15.01
CA HIS A 7 25.93 -15.30 -14.07
C HIS A 7 27.34 -14.79 -14.44
N LEU A 8 27.68 -14.75 -15.74
CA LEU A 8 28.97 -14.22 -16.21
C LEU A 8 29.05 -12.70 -16.01
N LEU A 9 27.93 -12.00 -16.15
CA LEU A 9 27.86 -10.57 -15.93
C LEU A 9 27.90 -10.24 -14.43
N MET A 10 27.33 -11.12 -13.60
CA MET A 10 27.28 -10.92 -12.15
C MET A 10 28.67 -10.77 -11.54
N PHE A 11 29.65 -11.59 -11.94
CA PHE A 11 31.03 -11.46 -11.47
C PHE A 11 31.63 -10.06 -11.74
N LYS A 12 31.43 -9.53 -12.95
CA LYS A 12 31.92 -8.18 -13.32
C LYS A 12 31.20 -7.08 -12.55
N ILE A 13 29.89 -7.23 -12.34
CA ILE A 13 29.12 -6.28 -11.54
C ILE A 13 29.60 -6.29 -10.08
N LEU A 14 29.88 -7.46 -9.50
CA LEU A 14 30.41 -7.57 -8.14
C LEU A 14 31.76 -6.86 -7.99
N ILE A 15 32.68 -7.05 -8.93
CA ILE A 15 33.96 -6.32 -8.92
C ILE A 15 33.73 -4.81 -9.00
N ALA A 16 32.84 -4.35 -9.89
CA ALA A 16 32.53 -2.93 -10.00
C ALA A 16 31.85 -2.39 -8.74
N ALA A 17 31.03 -3.19 -8.06
CA ALA A 17 30.31 -2.81 -6.85
C ALA A 17 31.26 -2.58 -5.66
N GLN A 18 32.40 -3.28 -5.59
CA GLN A 18 33.39 -3.08 -4.52
C GLN A 18 34.03 -1.69 -4.52
N ASP A 19 34.00 -0.98 -5.66
CA ASP A 19 34.49 0.38 -5.79
C ASP A 19 33.44 1.26 -6.51
N PHE A 20 32.34 1.51 -5.81
CA PHE A 20 31.22 2.31 -6.30
C PHE A 20 31.61 3.75 -6.69
N PRO A 21 32.46 4.48 -5.94
CA PRO A 21 32.90 5.81 -6.35
C PRO A 21 33.56 5.82 -7.74
N THR A 22 34.38 4.82 -8.04
CA THR A 22 35.00 4.67 -9.37
C THR A 22 34.03 4.10 -10.41
N ASN A 23 33.04 3.32 -9.98
CA ASN A 23 32.06 2.65 -10.85
C ASN A 23 30.60 3.05 -10.54
N PRO A 24 30.21 4.33 -10.70
CA PRO A 24 28.90 4.83 -10.27
C PRO A 24 27.72 4.24 -11.06
N ARG A 25 28.00 3.53 -12.17
CA ARG A 25 27.00 2.93 -13.04
C ARG A 25 26.60 1.52 -12.64
N PHE A 26 27.33 0.87 -11.72
CA PHE A 26 27.02 -0.52 -11.35
C PHE A 26 25.56 -0.73 -10.91
N PRO A 27 24.88 0.19 -10.17
CA PRO A 27 23.50 -0.04 -9.76
C PRO A 27 22.55 -0.08 -10.97
N LEU A 28 22.82 0.72 -11.99
CA LEU A 28 22.03 0.75 -13.23
C LEU A 28 22.24 -0.53 -14.06
N VAL A 29 23.50 -0.96 -14.20
CA VAL A 29 23.83 -2.20 -14.93
C VAL A 29 23.22 -3.42 -14.23
N LEU A 30 23.30 -3.46 -12.90
CA LEU A 30 22.65 -4.49 -12.08
C LEU A 30 21.13 -4.49 -12.27
N SER A 31 20.49 -3.32 -12.22
CA SER A 31 19.05 -3.17 -12.43
C SER A 31 18.61 -3.71 -13.79
N GLU A 32 19.34 -3.35 -14.84
CA GLU A 32 19.03 -3.76 -16.22
C GLU A 32 19.24 -5.27 -16.41
N MET A 33 20.28 -5.85 -15.80
CA MET A 33 20.51 -7.28 -15.79
C MET A 33 19.37 -8.03 -15.09
N ILE A 34 18.96 -7.56 -13.92
CA ILE A 34 17.88 -8.17 -13.13
C ILE A 34 16.56 -8.13 -13.92
N ASN A 35 16.20 -6.96 -14.48
CA ASN A 35 14.95 -6.79 -15.23
C ASN A 35 14.83 -7.66 -16.48
N LYS A 36 15.97 -8.04 -17.06
CA LYS A 36 16.01 -8.88 -18.28
C LYS A 36 16.24 -10.35 -18.01
N CYS A 37 16.55 -10.74 -16.78
CA CYS A 37 16.71 -12.14 -16.41
C CYS A 37 15.40 -12.68 -15.83
N SER A 38 14.88 -13.76 -16.40
CA SER A 38 13.66 -14.41 -15.89
C SER A 38 13.95 -15.66 -15.06
N ASN A 39 15.22 -15.93 -14.73
CA ASN A 39 15.63 -17.16 -14.06
C ASN A 39 15.77 -16.95 -12.53
N PRO A 40 14.91 -17.55 -11.69
CA PRO A 40 15.00 -17.43 -10.23
C PRO A 40 16.31 -17.93 -9.64
N LYS A 41 17.05 -18.82 -10.33
CA LYS A 41 18.36 -19.31 -9.87
C LYS A 41 19.39 -18.19 -9.69
N LEU A 42 19.22 -17.07 -10.41
CA LEU A 42 20.08 -15.90 -10.28
C LEU A 42 20.05 -15.30 -8.87
N TYR A 43 18.98 -15.54 -8.09
CA TYR A 43 18.85 -15.08 -6.71
C TYR A 43 20.09 -15.39 -5.85
N TYR A 44 20.62 -16.62 -5.95
CA TYR A 44 21.75 -17.05 -5.13
C TYR A 44 23.04 -16.28 -5.44
N GLU A 45 23.18 -15.79 -6.66
CA GLU A 45 24.35 -15.02 -7.10
C GLU A 45 24.19 -13.53 -6.78
N LEU A 46 22.95 -13.03 -6.69
CA LEU A 46 22.67 -11.63 -6.36
C LEU A 46 22.96 -11.28 -4.89
N LYS A 47 23.15 -12.26 -4.00
CA LYS A 47 23.39 -11.99 -2.58
C LYS A 47 24.60 -11.10 -2.35
N GLY A 48 25.69 -11.32 -3.09
CA GLY A 48 26.87 -10.45 -3.01
C GLY A 48 26.55 -9.02 -3.41
N ALA A 49 25.80 -8.85 -4.51
CA ALA A 49 25.45 -7.53 -5.02
C ALA A 49 24.49 -6.79 -4.09
N LEU A 50 23.56 -7.50 -3.44
CA LEU A 50 22.70 -6.94 -2.40
C LEU A 50 23.53 -6.39 -1.23
N ASN A 51 24.52 -7.15 -0.76
CA ASN A 51 25.38 -6.72 0.35
C ASN A 51 26.14 -5.44 -0.02
N GLU A 52 26.70 -5.36 -1.23
CA GLU A 52 27.37 -4.15 -1.71
C GLU A 52 26.40 -2.97 -1.84
N LEU A 53 25.19 -3.17 -2.37
CA LEU A 53 24.17 -2.12 -2.44
C LEU A 53 23.84 -1.56 -1.05
N LEU A 54 23.62 -2.45 -0.08
CA LEU A 54 23.28 -2.07 1.30
C LEU A 54 24.46 -1.45 2.06
N PHE A 55 25.68 -1.87 1.75
CA PHE A 55 26.91 -1.27 2.29
C PHE A 55 27.05 0.17 1.80
N TRP A 56 27.00 0.38 0.49
CA TRP A 56 27.16 1.73 -0.08
C TRP A 56 26.00 2.67 0.26
N LEU A 57 24.81 2.15 0.54
CA LEU A 57 23.66 2.97 0.93
C LEU A 57 23.91 3.78 2.19
N ASP A 58 24.74 3.29 3.11
CA ASP A 58 25.10 4.00 4.35
C ASP A 58 26.06 5.17 4.15
N PHE A 59 26.87 5.12 3.09
CA PHE A 59 27.95 6.07 2.85
C PHE A 59 27.69 6.97 1.64
N SER A 60 26.53 6.80 0.99
CA SER A 60 26.22 7.47 -0.26
C SER A 60 25.74 8.91 -0.09
N ASP A 61 26.13 9.77 -1.02
CA ASP A 61 25.46 11.07 -1.19
C ASP A 61 24.03 10.90 -1.73
N GLN A 62 23.28 12.00 -1.85
CA GLN A 62 21.88 11.96 -2.29
C GLN A 62 21.69 11.37 -3.71
N LYS A 63 22.63 11.64 -4.64
CA LYS A 63 22.52 11.21 -6.04
C LYS A 63 22.85 9.72 -6.15
N GLN A 64 23.86 9.28 -5.41
CA GLN A 64 24.24 7.90 -5.24
C GLN A 64 23.14 7.09 -4.54
N THR A 65 22.55 7.63 -3.47
CA THR A 65 21.42 7.02 -2.74
C THR A 65 20.29 6.68 -3.71
N LEU A 66 19.95 7.59 -4.62
CA LEU A 66 18.90 7.35 -5.61
C LEU A 66 19.22 6.18 -6.54
N LEU A 67 20.48 6.05 -7.00
CA LEU A 67 20.90 4.94 -7.86
C LEU A 67 20.87 3.60 -7.13
N LEU A 68 21.29 3.58 -5.85
CA LEU A 68 21.27 2.40 -5.01
C LEU A 68 19.84 1.95 -4.70
N LEU A 69 18.95 2.89 -4.34
CA LEU A 69 17.53 2.62 -4.11
C LEU A 69 16.83 2.16 -5.39
N PHE A 70 17.20 2.71 -6.55
CA PHE A 70 16.69 2.23 -7.83
C PHE A 70 17.06 0.75 -8.06
N ALA A 71 18.31 0.37 -7.79
CA ALA A 71 18.73 -1.02 -7.89
C ALA A 71 18.04 -1.94 -6.87
N LEU A 72 17.90 -1.49 -5.63
CA LEU A 72 17.18 -2.23 -4.59
C LEU A 72 15.69 -2.42 -4.94
N ASN A 73 15.05 -1.41 -5.54
CA ASN A 73 13.66 -1.51 -5.99
C ASN A 73 13.52 -2.56 -7.11
N ASN A 74 14.39 -2.53 -8.13
CA ASN A 74 14.37 -3.54 -9.20
C ASN A 74 14.69 -4.94 -8.65
N TYR A 75 15.59 -5.06 -7.67
CA TYR A 75 15.84 -6.31 -6.96
C TYR A 75 14.57 -6.82 -6.27
N CYS A 76 13.91 -6.01 -5.45
CA CYS A 76 12.69 -6.40 -4.73
C CYS A 76 11.55 -6.78 -5.71
N LYS A 77 11.41 -6.02 -6.79
CA LYS A 77 10.43 -6.31 -7.85
C LYS A 77 10.71 -7.64 -8.53
N ALA A 78 11.96 -7.93 -8.90
CA ALA A 78 12.31 -9.20 -9.51
C ALA A 78 12.09 -10.38 -8.57
N LEU A 79 12.41 -10.23 -7.27
CA LEU A 79 12.05 -11.25 -6.29
C LEU A 79 10.54 -11.46 -6.21
N PHE A 80 9.76 -10.37 -6.29
CA PHE A 80 8.30 -10.47 -6.33
C PHE A 80 7.87 -11.26 -7.57
N ASP A 81 8.36 -10.91 -8.75
CA ASP A 81 7.98 -11.59 -9.99
C ASP A 81 8.42 -13.08 -10.02
N TRP A 82 9.60 -13.40 -9.48
CA TRP A 82 10.14 -14.76 -9.48
C TRP A 82 9.55 -15.68 -8.41
N PHE A 83 9.27 -15.16 -7.21
CA PHE A 83 8.95 -15.98 -6.05
C PHE A 83 7.54 -15.75 -5.50
N TYR A 84 6.87 -14.63 -5.77
CA TYR A 84 5.51 -14.39 -5.26
C TYR A 84 4.51 -15.49 -5.62
N PRO A 85 4.51 -16.08 -6.84
CA PRO A 85 3.63 -17.21 -7.17
C PRO A 85 3.94 -18.50 -6.38
N LEU A 86 5.14 -18.60 -5.80
CA LEU A 86 5.64 -19.80 -5.13
C LEU A 86 5.42 -19.76 -3.61
N ILE A 87 5.07 -18.60 -3.04
CA ILE A 87 4.88 -18.50 -1.59
C ILE A 87 3.52 -19.12 -1.23
N PRO A 88 3.48 -20.17 -0.40
CA PRO A 88 2.25 -20.86 -0.06
C PRO A 88 1.25 -19.90 0.60
N SER A 89 0.01 -19.86 0.13
CA SER A 89 -1.06 -19.13 0.82
C SER A 89 -1.41 -19.86 2.11
N ILE A 90 -1.19 -19.22 3.27
CA ILE A 90 -1.70 -19.76 4.53
C ILE A 90 -3.22 -19.61 4.51
N ASN A 91 -3.94 -20.74 4.50
CA ASN A 91 -5.40 -20.72 4.67
C ASN A 91 -5.73 -20.15 6.07
N PRO A 92 -6.65 -19.19 6.20
CA PRO A 92 -7.00 -18.56 7.49
C PRO A 92 -7.55 -19.50 8.56
N SER A 93 -7.86 -20.75 8.21
CA SER A 93 -8.62 -21.68 9.05
C SER A 93 -7.84 -22.28 10.23
N THR A 94 -6.52 -22.13 10.28
CA THR A 94 -5.68 -22.94 11.20
C THR A 94 -4.90 -22.16 12.26
N SER A 95 -4.97 -20.82 12.33
CA SER A 95 -4.15 -20.06 13.29
C SER A 95 -4.89 -19.50 14.52
N TYR A 96 -6.23 -19.55 14.57
CA TYR A 96 -7.00 -18.88 15.63
C TYR A 96 -7.88 -19.78 16.52
N GLN A 97 -8.01 -21.08 16.24
CA GLN A 97 -8.91 -21.95 17.03
C GLN A 97 -8.23 -22.73 18.17
N GLU A 98 -6.89 -22.74 18.30
CA GLU A 98 -6.21 -23.58 19.30
C GLU A 98 -5.68 -22.83 20.55
N LYS A 99 -5.84 -21.51 20.66
CA LYS A 99 -5.29 -20.75 21.80
C LYS A 99 -6.25 -20.45 22.96
N GLU A 100 -7.50 -20.89 22.92
CA GLU A 100 -8.50 -20.56 23.96
C GLU A 100 -8.79 -21.69 24.98
N PHE A 101 -7.99 -22.77 25.03
CA PHE A 101 -8.26 -23.91 25.93
C PHE A 101 -7.14 -24.33 26.89
N LEU A 102 -6.04 -23.59 27.03
CA LEU A 102 -4.97 -23.92 27.97
C LEU A 102 -4.44 -22.69 28.70
N GLU A 103 -5.30 -22.02 29.47
CA GLU A 103 -4.86 -21.22 30.61
C GLU A 103 -5.22 -22.00 31.88
N ASP A 104 -4.27 -22.81 32.34
CA ASP A 104 -4.02 -23.11 33.75
C ASP A 104 -2.78 -24.00 33.81
N ASN A 105 -1.61 -23.38 33.95
CA ASN A 105 -0.54 -23.78 34.87
C ASN A 105 0.69 -22.89 34.60
N ALA A 106 0.98 -22.04 35.59
CA ALA A 106 2.20 -21.28 35.67
C ALA A 106 3.39 -22.22 35.86
N GLU A 107 4.37 -22.13 34.97
CA GLU A 107 5.79 -22.37 35.28
C GLU A 107 6.66 -21.65 34.24
N GLU A 108 7.48 -20.72 34.72
CA GLU A 108 8.48 -19.99 33.95
C GLU A 108 9.50 -20.96 33.35
N ASN A 109 9.43 -21.19 32.04
CA ASN A 109 10.56 -21.62 31.21
C ASN A 109 10.34 -21.18 29.76
N ALA A 110 11.42 -20.77 29.10
CA ALA A 110 11.46 -20.14 27.78
C ALA A 110 10.59 -20.85 26.72
N ILE A 111 9.43 -20.25 26.41
CA ILE A 111 8.63 -20.63 25.25
C ILE A 111 9.30 -20.00 24.03
N GLU A 112 10.20 -20.73 23.39
CA GLU A 112 10.53 -20.45 22.00
C GLU A 112 9.25 -20.68 21.19
N ASP A 113 8.67 -19.59 20.71
CA ASP A 113 7.42 -19.55 19.96
C ASP A 113 7.49 -20.54 18.77
N GLU A 114 6.67 -21.60 18.80
CA GLU A 114 6.67 -22.70 17.81
C GLU A 114 6.53 -22.21 16.36
N GLY A 115 5.95 -21.03 16.14
CA GLY A 115 5.87 -20.39 14.81
C GLY A 115 7.23 -19.95 14.27
N THR A 116 8.16 -19.57 15.14
CA THR A 116 9.49 -19.09 14.75
C THR A 116 10.39 -20.24 14.27
N GLU A 117 10.30 -21.42 14.89
CA GLU A 117 11.05 -22.60 14.44
C GLU A 117 10.53 -23.17 13.11
N LYS A 118 9.22 -23.16 12.88
CA LYS A 118 8.61 -23.61 11.62
C LYS A 118 9.06 -22.74 10.44
N ASN A 119 9.09 -21.42 10.62
CA ASN A 119 9.52 -20.49 9.57
C ASN A 119 11.01 -20.65 9.20
N LYS A 120 11.88 -20.93 10.17
CA LYS A 120 13.32 -21.15 9.92
C LYS A 120 13.63 -22.39 9.07
N LYS A 121 12.70 -23.35 8.98
CA LYS A 121 12.84 -24.57 8.17
C LYS A 121 12.35 -24.41 6.73
N ASP A 122 11.74 -23.27 6.38
CA ASP A 122 11.29 -22.97 5.02
C ASP A 122 12.49 -22.61 4.11
N SER A 123 12.56 -23.23 2.94
CA SER A 123 13.58 -22.95 1.92
C SER A 123 13.62 -21.49 1.46
N ASN A 124 12.50 -20.76 1.57
CA ASN A 124 12.40 -19.35 1.19
C ASN A 124 12.82 -18.39 2.32
N TYR A 125 13.02 -18.87 3.54
CA TYR A 125 13.33 -18.02 4.69
C TYR A 125 14.57 -17.12 4.49
N PRO A 126 15.67 -17.56 3.84
CA PRO A 126 16.79 -16.66 3.52
C PRO A 126 16.43 -15.48 2.62
N LEU A 127 15.48 -15.67 1.69
CA LEU A 127 14.94 -14.60 0.85
C LEU A 127 14.17 -13.59 1.71
N ILE A 128 13.35 -14.09 2.63
CA ILE A 128 12.59 -13.25 3.55
C ILE A 128 13.53 -12.43 4.43
N GLN A 129 14.60 -13.02 4.96
CA GLN A 129 15.60 -12.31 5.75
C GLN A 129 16.30 -11.19 4.96
N ASN A 130 16.59 -11.41 3.68
CA ASN A 130 17.12 -10.35 2.81
C ASN A 130 16.12 -9.19 2.68
N LEU A 131 14.84 -9.48 2.46
CA LEU A 131 13.79 -8.45 2.36
C LEU A 131 13.62 -7.67 3.67
N VAL A 132 13.60 -8.36 4.81
CA VAL A 132 13.54 -7.75 6.14
C VAL A 132 14.75 -6.84 6.37
N THR A 133 15.94 -7.27 5.92
CA THR A 133 17.15 -6.45 5.98
C THR A 133 17.00 -5.20 5.13
N ILE A 134 16.54 -5.31 3.88
CA ILE A 134 16.29 -4.16 3.01
C ILE A 134 15.31 -3.19 3.67
N LEU A 135 14.16 -3.68 4.13
CA LEU A 135 13.11 -2.87 4.77
C LEU A 135 13.65 -2.12 6.00
N ASN A 136 14.42 -2.80 6.85
CA ASN A 136 15.06 -2.18 8.01
C ASN A 136 16.02 -1.06 7.64
N ARG A 137 16.77 -1.25 6.55
CA ARG A 137 17.79 -0.31 6.08
C ARG A 137 17.17 0.86 5.33
N THR A 138 16.02 0.69 4.68
CA THR A 138 15.40 1.75 3.88
C THR A 138 14.31 2.54 4.60
N LYS A 139 13.76 2.07 5.73
CA LYS A 139 12.60 2.70 6.40
C LYS A 139 12.75 4.20 6.70
N HIS A 140 13.95 4.65 7.07
CA HIS A 140 14.19 6.04 7.42
C HIS A 140 14.09 6.99 6.20
N PHE A 141 14.32 6.49 4.98
CA PHE A 141 14.18 7.26 3.75
C PHE A 141 12.73 7.61 3.40
N ILE A 142 11.73 6.99 4.04
CA ILE A 142 10.33 7.43 3.93
C ILE A 142 10.24 8.91 4.34
N SER A 143 11.04 9.36 5.32
CA SER A 143 11.09 10.74 5.79
C SER A 143 12.07 11.64 5.03
N SER A 144 12.69 11.16 3.95
CA SER A 144 13.59 11.97 3.12
C SER A 144 12.90 13.21 2.57
N GLN A 145 13.65 14.29 2.37
CA GLN A 145 13.14 15.51 1.72
C GLN A 145 13.12 15.39 0.18
N HIS A 146 13.75 14.35 -0.36
CA HIS A 146 13.87 14.17 -1.81
C HIS A 146 12.77 13.25 -2.35
N LEU A 147 11.86 13.81 -3.14
CA LEU A 147 10.70 13.11 -3.68
C LEU A 147 11.04 11.77 -4.37
N PRO A 148 12.00 11.70 -5.32
CA PRO A 148 12.38 10.42 -5.94
C PRO A 148 12.84 9.34 -4.95
N VAL A 149 13.51 9.74 -3.85
CA VAL A 149 13.95 8.80 -2.81
C VAL A 149 12.76 8.25 -2.04
N GLN A 150 11.82 9.12 -1.65
CA GLN A 150 10.59 8.69 -0.98
C GLN A 150 9.78 7.71 -1.85
N LEU A 151 9.58 8.03 -3.13
CA LEU A 151 8.82 7.18 -4.04
C LEU A 151 9.49 5.82 -4.26
N ALA A 152 10.82 5.79 -4.44
CA ALA A 152 11.57 4.54 -4.59
C ALA A 152 11.43 3.63 -3.36
N VAL A 153 11.48 4.21 -2.15
CA VAL A 153 11.35 3.45 -0.90
C VAL A 153 9.94 2.93 -0.68
N LEU A 154 8.92 3.68 -1.09
CA LEU A 154 7.53 3.20 -1.06
C LEU A 154 7.33 2.01 -2.02
N ASP A 155 7.96 2.03 -3.21
CA ASP A 155 7.92 0.86 -4.11
C ASP A 155 8.69 -0.35 -3.54
N ILE A 156 9.85 -0.14 -2.89
CA ILE A 156 10.56 -1.21 -2.16
C ILE A 156 9.64 -1.82 -1.09
N LEU A 157 8.95 -0.97 -0.32
CA LEU A 157 8.02 -1.39 0.73
C LEU A 157 6.85 -2.20 0.16
N LYS A 158 6.27 -1.76 -0.97
CA LYS A 158 5.19 -2.45 -1.69
C LYS A 158 5.55 -3.89 -2.03
N TYR A 159 6.67 -4.11 -2.73
CA TYR A 159 7.04 -5.46 -3.19
C TYR A 159 7.47 -6.35 -2.03
N SER A 160 8.25 -5.80 -1.11
CA SER A 160 8.80 -6.57 0.02
C SER A 160 7.71 -7.06 0.97
N LEU A 161 6.75 -6.19 1.36
CA LEU A 161 5.67 -6.60 2.26
C LEU A 161 4.81 -7.74 1.70
N LYS A 162 4.52 -7.71 0.39
CA LYS A 162 3.75 -8.78 -0.26
C LYS A 162 4.48 -10.13 -0.25
N LEU A 163 5.80 -10.14 -0.34
CA LEU A 163 6.60 -11.36 -0.24
C LEU A 163 6.70 -11.86 1.21
N VAL A 164 6.78 -10.95 2.19
CA VAL A 164 6.89 -11.30 3.62
C VAL A 164 5.53 -11.70 4.22
N LYS A 165 4.40 -11.56 3.49
CA LYS A 165 3.03 -11.70 4.01
C LYS A 165 2.75 -13.00 4.81
N ASN A 166 3.41 -14.11 4.47
CA ASN A 166 3.17 -15.41 5.11
C ASN A 166 4.13 -15.70 6.28
N TYR A 167 5.02 -14.75 6.61
CA TYR A 167 5.99 -14.86 7.69
C TYR A 167 5.64 -13.82 8.75
N GLU A 168 4.58 -14.09 9.52
CA GLU A 168 3.97 -13.12 10.44
C GLU A 168 4.98 -12.50 11.43
N ASN A 169 5.88 -13.32 11.98
CA ASN A 169 6.94 -12.89 12.91
C ASN A 169 7.91 -11.87 12.29
N GLU A 170 8.04 -11.86 10.96
CA GLU A 170 8.82 -10.87 10.21
C GLU A 170 7.94 -9.71 9.72
N LEU A 171 6.71 -10.01 9.29
CA LEU A 171 5.77 -9.06 8.71
C LEU A 171 5.33 -8.00 9.72
N LEU A 172 4.84 -8.41 10.89
CA LEU A 172 4.22 -7.49 11.85
C LEU A 172 5.21 -6.44 12.37
N PRO A 173 6.47 -6.78 12.72
CA PRO A 173 7.47 -5.78 13.03
C PRO A 173 7.72 -4.80 11.87
N MET A 174 7.75 -5.29 10.62
CA MET A 174 7.95 -4.43 9.46
C MET A 174 6.79 -3.45 9.25
N ILE A 175 5.55 -3.90 9.46
CA ILE A 175 4.37 -3.02 9.43
C ILE A 175 4.46 -1.98 10.53
N HIS A 176 4.68 -2.41 11.78
CA HIS A 176 4.73 -1.52 12.93
C HIS A 176 5.81 -0.43 12.77
N GLN A 177 7.02 -0.82 12.38
CA GLN A 177 8.15 0.09 12.27
C GLN A 177 8.02 1.10 11.11
N ASN A 178 7.42 0.70 9.98
CA ASN A 178 7.23 1.59 8.83
C ASN A 178 5.97 2.46 8.96
N TRP A 179 5.01 2.07 9.81
CA TRP A 179 3.73 2.76 9.99
C TRP A 179 3.87 4.26 10.25
N ARG A 180 4.73 4.66 11.21
CA ARG A 180 4.89 6.06 11.59
C ARG A 180 5.38 6.93 10.42
N GLY A 181 6.27 6.40 9.58
CA GLY A 181 6.75 7.11 8.39
C GLY A 181 5.64 7.33 7.36
N LEU A 182 4.76 6.34 7.19
CA LEU A 182 3.62 6.42 6.27
C LEU A 182 2.53 7.37 6.77
N ILE A 183 2.17 7.29 8.06
CA ILE A 183 1.04 8.05 8.60
C ILE A 183 1.28 9.56 8.59
N GLN A 184 2.56 9.96 8.72
CA GLN A 184 2.99 11.35 8.63
C GLN A 184 2.81 11.95 7.22
N LYS A 185 2.53 11.15 6.19
CA LYS A 185 2.25 11.63 4.82
C LYS A 185 0.85 12.19 4.65
N PHE A 186 -0.04 11.92 5.61
CA PHE A 186 -1.42 12.42 5.61
C PHE A 186 -1.60 13.63 6.53
N GLY A 187 -0.51 14.31 6.88
CA GLY A 187 -0.46 15.39 7.86
C GLY A 187 0.34 15.00 9.09
N ARG A 188 0.79 16.00 9.85
CA ARG A 188 1.52 15.81 11.12
C ARG A 188 0.54 15.98 12.29
N GLU A 189 0.73 15.19 13.33
CA GLU A 189 0.22 15.57 14.65
C GLU A 189 1.02 16.78 15.10
N GLN A 190 0.38 17.95 15.13
CA GLN A 190 0.93 19.06 15.88
C GLN A 190 0.40 18.89 17.31
N GLU A 191 1.16 18.22 18.18
CA GLU A 191 0.88 18.13 19.62
C GLU A 191 -0.39 17.34 20.03
N GLU A 192 -0.36 16.77 21.22
CA GLU A 192 -1.37 15.83 21.78
C GLU A 192 -2.78 16.43 21.96
N ASN A 193 -2.99 17.70 21.58
CA ASN A 193 -4.25 18.42 21.68
C ASN A 193 -4.61 19.25 20.43
N ALA A 194 -3.80 19.29 19.36
CA ALA A 194 -4.23 20.03 18.17
C ALA A 194 -5.10 19.14 17.29
N ASN A 195 -6.32 19.59 17.08
CA ASN A 195 -7.17 19.11 15.99
C ASN A 195 -6.34 19.11 14.69
N PHE A 196 -6.45 18.05 13.87
CA PHE A 196 -5.86 17.96 12.53
C PHE A 196 -6.48 19.01 11.57
N GLN A 197 -6.35 20.28 11.88
CA GLN A 197 -6.92 21.39 11.12
C GLN A 197 -5.83 22.01 10.26
N ASN A 198 -6.18 22.39 9.03
CA ASN A 198 -5.32 23.12 8.10
C ASN A 198 -4.09 22.35 7.58
N VAL A 199 -4.26 21.05 7.27
CA VAL A 199 -3.22 20.28 6.57
C VAL A 199 -3.16 20.76 5.11
N GLN A 200 -2.17 21.60 4.80
CA GLN A 200 -1.80 21.96 3.43
C GLN A 200 -0.61 21.12 3.00
N LEU A 201 -0.78 20.37 1.91
CA LEU A 201 0.27 19.58 1.29
C LEU A 201 0.72 20.27 0.00
N SER A 202 2.03 20.27 -0.25
CA SER A 202 2.58 20.60 -1.57
C SER A 202 2.26 19.50 -2.59
N ASN A 203 2.37 19.81 -3.89
CA ASN A 203 2.14 18.82 -4.96
C ASN A 203 3.01 17.56 -4.79
N SER A 204 4.28 17.72 -4.39
CA SER A 204 5.17 16.57 -4.14
C SER A 204 4.71 15.74 -2.96
N GLU A 205 4.28 16.36 -1.86
CA GLU A 205 3.74 15.65 -0.69
C GLU A 205 2.45 14.90 -1.04
N MET A 206 1.59 15.47 -1.89
CA MET A 206 0.39 14.78 -2.37
C MET A 206 0.72 13.52 -3.17
N LEU A 207 1.74 13.55 -4.03
CA LEU A 207 2.19 12.36 -4.77
C LEU A 207 2.67 11.25 -3.84
N VAL A 208 3.39 11.62 -2.77
CA VAL A 208 3.86 10.67 -1.76
C VAL A 208 2.69 10.13 -0.94
N ALA A 209 1.68 10.95 -0.62
CA ALA A 209 0.48 10.53 0.09
C ALA A 209 -0.38 9.56 -0.74
N ILE A 210 -0.53 9.80 -2.05
CA ILE A 210 -1.17 8.87 -3.00
C ILE A 210 -0.46 7.51 -2.93
N LYS A 211 0.87 7.52 -3.07
CA LYS A 211 1.66 6.29 -3.03
C LYS A 211 1.62 5.60 -1.68
N SER A 212 1.60 6.36 -0.59
CA SER A 212 1.47 5.83 0.77
C SER A 212 0.10 5.18 0.99
N THR A 213 -0.96 5.70 0.37
CA THR A 213 -2.30 5.11 0.42
C THR A 213 -2.31 3.70 -0.16
N GLU A 214 -1.62 3.49 -1.29
CA GLU A 214 -1.42 2.16 -1.88
C GLU A 214 -0.76 1.19 -0.87
N ILE A 215 0.24 1.66 -0.12
CA ILE A 215 0.92 0.84 0.89
C ILE A 215 0.00 0.53 2.07
N ILE A 216 -0.80 1.48 2.54
CA ILE A 216 -1.75 1.26 3.64
C ILE A 216 -2.77 0.18 3.26
N VAL A 217 -3.30 0.21 2.02
CA VAL A 217 -4.19 -0.85 1.50
C VAL A 217 -3.50 -2.21 1.54
N ILE A 218 -2.23 -2.28 1.13
CA ILE A 218 -1.45 -3.54 1.17
C ILE A 218 -1.28 -4.00 2.63
N MET A 219 -0.92 -3.10 3.54
CA MET A 219 -0.74 -3.43 4.95
C MET A 219 -2.03 -3.97 5.57
N THR A 220 -3.18 -3.35 5.30
CA THR A 220 -4.47 -3.86 5.80
C THR A 220 -4.80 -5.22 5.19
N GLU A 221 -4.59 -5.41 3.88
CA GLU A 221 -4.85 -6.68 3.19
C GLU A 221 -4.02 -7.84 3.77
N ILE A 222 -2.74 -7.62 4.08
CA ILE A 222 -1.83 -8.70 4.50
C ILE A 222 -1.78 -8.92 6.02
N SER A 223 -2.16 -7.93 6.84
CA SER A 223 -2.10 -8.02 8.31
C SER A 223 -3.45 -8.01 9.01
N LYS A 224 -4.54 -7.88 8.26
CA LYS A 224 -5.92 -7.97 8.75
C LYS A 224 -6.17 -7.06 9.95
N ASP A 225 -6.59 -7.63 11.07
CA ASP A 225 -6.99 -6.94 12.30
C ASP A 225 -5.81 -6.38 13.12
N PHE A 226 -4.57 -6.79 12.85
CA PHE A 226 -3.37 -6.24 13.53
C PHE A 226 -3.28 -4.71 13.43
N VAL A 227 -3.69 -4.15 12.28
CA VAL A 227 -3.67 -2.70 12.05
C VAL A 227 -4.96 -1.99 12.47
N TYR A 228 -5.93 -2.68 13.08
CA TYR A 228 -7.22 -2.09 13.46
C TYR A 228 -7.06 -0.77 14.23
N TRP A 229 -6.28 -0.77 15.32
CA TRP A 229 -6.12 0.43 16.16
C TRP A 229 -5.36 1.54 15.43
N LYS A 230 -4.38 1.18 14.61
CA LYS A 230 -3.62 2.10 13.76
C LYS A 230 -4.54 2.80 12.75
N ILE A 231 -5.46 2.04 12.14
CA ILE A 231 -6.45 2.58 11.21
C ILE A 231 -7.44 3.50 11.93
N VAL A 232 -8.03 3.01 13.03
CA VAL A 232 -9.09 3.72 13.76
C VAL A 232 -8.60 4.98 14.46
N LYS A 233 -7.41 4.95 15.07
CA LYS A 233 -6.90 6.04 15.92
C LYS A 233 -5.93 6.98 15.20
N GLU A 234 -5.22 6.51 14.19
CA GLU A 234 -4.18 7.33 13.54
C GLU A 234 -4.55 7.69 12.09
N TYR A 235 -5.01 6.73 11.29
CA TYR A 235 -5.27 6.94 9.85
C TYR A 235 -6.58 7.65 9.57
N LEU A 236 -7.71 7.12 10.05
CA LEU A 236 -9.04 7.66 9.74
C LEU A 236 -9.22 9.12 10.16
N PRO A 237 -8.80 9.56 11.36
CA PRO A 237 -8.90 10.98 11.74
C PRO A 237 -8.15 11.91 10.77
N ARG A 238 -6.94 11.50 10.34
CA ARG A 238 -6.10 12.25 9.40
C ARG A 238 -6.72 12.33 8.01
N VAL A 239 -7.22 11.20 7.50
CA VAL A 239 -7.86 11.14 6.18
C VAL A 239 -9.14 11.96 6.15
N CYS A 240 -9.97 11.90 7.20
CA CYS A 240 -11.17 12.72 7.28
C CYS A 240 -10.83 14.21 7.23
N ALA A 241 -9.90 14.66 8.09
CA ALA A 241 -9.44 16.03 8.10
C ALA A 241 -8.82 16.47 6.77
N LEU A 242 -8.01 15.61 6.15
CA LEU A 242 -7.36 15.89 4.88
C LEU A 242 -8.40 16.02 3.75
N LEU A 243 -9.36 15.10 3.65
CA LEU A 243 -10.44 15.17 2.66
C LEU A 243 -11.29 16.42 2.81
N GLU A 244 -11.60 16.85 4.04
CA GLU A 244 -12.31 18.12 4.29
C GLU A 244 -11.50 19.33 3.80
N ASN A 245 -10.20 19.35 4.07
CA ASN A 245 -9.32 20.45 3.65
C ASN A 245 -9.14 20.49 2.12
N LEU A 246 -8.91 19.33 1.49
CA LEU A 246 -8.80 19.22 0.03
C LEU A 246 -10.10 19.67 -0.64
N PHE A 247 -11.26 19.29 -0.10
CA PHE A 247 -12.55 19.73 -0.61
C PHE A 247 -12.71 21.26 -0.56
N LYS A 248 -12.40 21.89 0.58
CA LYS A 248 -12.44 23.36 0.74
C LYS A 248 -11.49 24.07 -0.23
N GLN A 249 -10.30 23.51 -0.47
CA GLN A 249 -9.34 24.06 -1.44
C GLN A 249 -9.92 24.04 -2.85
N THR A 250 -10.54 22.93 -3.26
CA THR A 250 -11.20 22.78 -4.57
C THR A 250 -12.37 23.77 -4.74
N GLN A 251 -13.13 24.06 -3.68
CA GLN A 251 -14.22 25.06 -3.73
C GLN A 251 -13.71 26.51 -3.78
N THR A 252 -12.64 26.82 -3.05
CA THR A 252 -12.12 28.18 -2.91
C THR A 252 -11.30 28.62 -4.13
N THR A 253 -10.75 27.66 -4.88
CA THR A 253 -10.22 27.92 -6.22
C THR A 253 -11.40 28.20 -7.14
N LYS A 254 -11.91 29.44 -7.08
CA LYS A 254 -12.85 30.00 -8.04
C LYS A 254 -12.40 29.57 -9.43
N ILE A 255 -13.25 28.76 -10.07
CA ILE A 255 -13.18 28.25 -11.44
C ILE A 255 -13.32 29.46 -12.37
N ILE A 256 -12.29 30.28 -12.38
CA ILE A 256 -12.11 31.35 -13.35
C ILE A 256 -11.07 30.74 -14.29
N THR A 257 -11.57 30.26 -15.43
CA THR A 257 -10.80 29.99 -16.66
C THR A 257 -9.82 28.81 -16.67
N VAL A 258 -10.04 27.73 -15.92
CA VAL A 258 -9.24 26.50 -16.09
C VAL A 258 -10.13 25.39 -16.65
N SER A 259 -9.71 24.80 -17.78
CA SER A 259 -10.45 23.72 -18.44
C SER A 259 -10.55 22.47 -17.55
N GLU A 260 -11.66 21.75 -17.65
CA GLU A 260 -11.98 20.54 -16.86
C GLU A 260 -10.85 19.51 -16.86
N ASP A 261 -10.14 19.37 -17.98
CA ASP A 261 -9.02 18.44 -18.13
C ASP A 261 -7.87 18.77 -17.18
N VAL A 262 -7.56 20.05 -16.96
CA VAL A 262 -6.43 20.48 -16.12
C VAL A 262 -6.68 20.16 -14.64
N VAL A 263 -7.93 20.19 -14.18
CA VAL A 263 -8.31 19.84 -12.80
C VAL A 263 -8.13 18.34 -12.54
N LYS A 264 -8.49 17.48 -13.51
CA LYS A 264 -8.32 16.01 -13.40
C LYS A 264 -6.85 15.60 -13.28
N TYR A 265 -5.95 16.38 -13.89
CA TYR A 265 -4.52 16.12 -13.80
C TYR A 265 -3.86 16.72 -12.54
N SER A 266 -4.59 17.50 -11.75
CA SER A 266 -4.08 18.10 -10.50
C SER A 266 -3.72 17.04 -9.45
N ALA A 267 -2.70 17.33 -8.64
CA ALA A 267 -2.29 16.45 -7.55
C ALA A 267 -3.39 16.32 -6.48
N THR A 268 -4.13 17.40 -6.22
CA THR A 268 -5.26 17.45 -5.28
C THR A 268 -6.35 16.46 -5.65
N PHE A 269 -6.80 16.48 -6.91
CA PHE A 269 -7.84 15.58 -7.38
C PHE A 269 -7.39 14.12 -7.33
N LYS A 270 -6.16 13.82 -7.79
CA LYS A 270 -5.59 12.47 -7.73
C LYS A 270 -5.50 11.94 -6.30
N LEU A 271 -5.17 12.79 -5.33
CA LEU A 271 -5.13 12.42 -3.92
C LEU A 271 -6.53 12.17 -3.35
N GLN A 272 -7.52 13.02 -3.66
CA GLN A 272 -8.92 12.82 -3.27
C GLN A 272 -9.43 11.45 -3.76
N MET A 273 -9.25 11.15 -5.06
CA MET A 273 -9.63 9.88 -5.66
C MET A 273 -8.94 8.70 -4.97
N ALA A 274 -7.61 8.74 -4.81
CA ALA A 274 -6.85 7.66 -4.20
C ALA A 274 -7.33 7.35 -2.78
N LEU A 275 -7.61 8.38 -1.97
CA LEU A 275 -8.14 8.21 -0.62
C LEU A 275 -9.55 7.58 -0.64
N ILE A 276 -10.46 8.16 -1.43
CA ILE A 276 -11.87 7.72 -1.50
C ILE A 276 -11.97 6.28 -2.02
N GLU A 277 -11.25 5.93 -3.07
CA GLU A 277 -11.22 4.56 -3.63
C GLU A 277 -10.61 3.53 -2.67
N SER A 278 -9.67 3.94 -1.81
CA SER A 278 -8.96 3.02 -0.90
C SER A 278 -9.74 2.68 0.37
N ILE A 279 -10.60 3.59 0.83
CA ILE A 279 -11.37 3.49 2.08
C ILE A 279 -12.10 2.16 2.26
N PRO A 280 -12.90 1.64 1.30
CA PRO A 280 -13.67 0.42 1.54
C PRO A 280 -12.76 -0.78 1.80
N SER A 281 -11.71 -0.95 0.99
CA SER A 281 -10.71 -2.02 1.17
C SER A 281 -9.99 -1.90 2.52
N ILE A 282 -9.64 -0.68 2.91
CA ILE A 282 -8.99 -0.41 4.21
C ILE A 282 -9.90 -0.80 5.38
N ILE A 283 -11.16 -0.37 5.36
CA ILE A 283 -12.12 -0.64 6.44
C ILE A 283 -12.43 -2.13 6.51
N GLU A 284 -12.66 -2.77 5.35
CA GLU A 284 -12.97 -4.19 5.25
C GLU A 284 -11.82 -5.05 5.78
N ASN A 285 -10.62 -4.86 5.24
CA ASN A 285 -9.47 -5.69 5.62
C ASN A 285 -9.06 -5.48 7.08
N SER A 286 -9.18 -4.26 7.62
CA SER A 286 -8.83 -3.97 9.02
C SER A 286 -9.93 -4.33 10.02
N GLY A 287 -11.13 -4.69 9.57
CA GLY A 287 -12.28 -4.92 10.44
C GLY A 287 -12.75 -3.66 11.18
N ALA A 288 -12.44 -2.46 10.65
CA ALA A 288 -12.75 -1.16 11.25
C ALA A 288 -14.24 -0.77 11.12
N PHE A 289 -15.15 -1.72 11.36
CA PHE A 289 -16.60 -1.58 11.24
C PHE A 289 -17.31 -1.22 12.56
N LYS A 290 -16.63 -1.39 13.69
CA LYS A 290 -17.20 -1.12 15.02
C LYS A 290 -17.41 0.40 15.18
N GLN A 291 -18.49 0.80 15.85
CA GLN A 291 -18.88 2.20 16.06
C GLN A 291 -17.66 3.08 16.37
N ASN A 292 -17.36 3.96 15.41
CA ASN A 292 -16.21 4.84 15.43
C ASN A 292 -16.69 6.18 14.89
N ASP A 293 -16.56 7.23 15.70
CA ASP A 293 -16.97 8.60 15.35
C ASP A 293 -16.36 9.04 14.01
N ASN A 294 -15.16 8.54 13.68
CA ASN A 294 -14.51 8.81 12.41
C ASN A 294 -15.24 8.21 11.19
N LEU A 295 -15.96 7.09 11.33
CA LEU A 295 -16.77 6.54 10.24
C LEU A 295 -18.00 7.40 9.97
N GLN A 296 -18.61 7.94 11.03
CA GLN A 296 -19.72 8.88 10.89
C GLN A 296 -19.25 10.18 10.24
N LYS A 297 -18.11 10.72 10.70
CA LYS A 297 -17.46 11.87 10.05
C LYS A 297 -17.15 11.58 8.58
N LEU A 298 -16.62 10.40 8.27
CA LEU A 298 -16.32 10.01 6.90
C LEU A 298 -17.58 9.93 6.02
N LYS A 299 -18.70 9.45 6.57
CA LYS A 299 -20.00 9.48 5.87
C LYS A 299 -20.43 10.90 5.53
N GLU A 300 -20.35 11.81 6.49
CA GLU A 300 -20.70 13.23 6.28
C GLU A 300 -19.84 13.86 5.18
N ILE A 301 -18.54 13.57 5.17
CA ILE A 301 -17.62 14.00 4.12
C ILE A 301 -18.04 13.42 2.76
N LEU A 302 -18.32 12.13 2.67
CA LEU A 302 -18.69 11.50 1.41
C LEU A 302 -20.03 12.04 0.85
N ILE A 303 -20.97 12.43 1.71
CA ILE A 303 -22.21 13.13 1.31
C ILE A 303 -21.88 14.48 0.66
N ILE A 304 -20.95 15.22 1.26
CA ILE A 304 -20.51 16.52 0.72
C ILE A 304 -19.90 16.32 -0.67
N TYR A 305 -19.07 15.29 -0.85
CA TYR A 305 -18.49 14.94 -2.14
C TYR A 305 -19.52 14.44 -3.16
N SER A 306 -20.55 13.68 -2.74
CA SER A 306 -21.60 13.20 -3.65
C SER A 306 -22.51 14.32 -4.15
N ASN A 307 -22.81 15.30 -3.30
CA ASN A 307 -23.70 16.42 -3.61
C ASN A 307 -23.05 17.51 -4.48
N CYS A 308 -21.77 17.35 -4.84
CA CYS A 308 -21.03 18.35 -5.61
C CYS A 308 -21.32 18.32 -7.13
N GLN A 309 -22.45 17.73 -7.56
CA GLN A 309 -22.89 17.67 -8.97
C GLN A 309 -23.11 19.06 -9.61
N ASP A 310 -23.27 20.12 -8.81
CA ASP A 310 -23.64 21.46 -9.28
C ASP A 310 -22.48 22.35 -9.77
N ILE A 311 -21.26 21.82 -9.89
CA ILE A 311 -20.11 22.60 -10.37
C ILE A 311 -19.58 22.01 -11.67
N ASN A 312 -20.23 22.33 -12.80
CA ASN A 312 -19.77 22.21 -14.20
C ASN A 312 -18.55 21.29 -14.45
N LEU A 313 -18.67 20.02 -14.12
CA LEU A 313 -17.66 19.00 -14.37
C LEU A 313 -18.43 17.81 -14.94
N SER A 314 -18.07 17.40 -16.15
CA SER A 314 -18.65 16.27 -16.87
C SER A 314 -18.06 14.91 -16.42
N ASN A 315 -18.76 13.80 -16.72
CA ASN A 315 -18.43 12.35 -16.67
C ASN A 315 -17.52 11.78 -15.56
N SER A 316 -16.37 12.38 -15.25
CA SER A 316 -15.46 11.92 -14.17
C SER A 316 -15.90 12.40 -12.78
N SER A 317 -16.52 13.57 -12.68
CA SER A 317 -17.22 14.03 -11.46
C SER A 317 -18.44 13.18 -11.16
N GLU A 318 -19.13 12.71 -12.21
CA GLU A 318 -20.22 11.75 -12.09
C GLU A 318 -19.68 10.42 -11.57
N GLN A 319 -18.61 9.86 -12.15
CA GLN A 319 -17.96 8.64 -11.62
C GLN A 319 -17.52 8.81 -10.16
N HIS A 320 -17.00 9.98 -9.79
CA HIS A 320 -16.60 10.28 -8.42
C HIS A 320 -17.80 10.40 -7.47
N SER A 321 -18.88 11.07 -7.90
CA SER A 321 -20.14 11.17 -7.16
C SER A 321 -20.78 9.78 -7.01
N PHE A 322 -20.81 8.96 -8.05
CA PHE A 322 -21.27 7.57 -8.02
C PHE A 322 -20.43 6.71 -7.06
N LEU A 323 -19.10 6.86 -7.09
CA LEU A 323 -18.23 6.19 -6.14
C LEU A 323 -18.55 6.64 -4.71
N CYS A 324 -18.73 7.94 -4.46
CA CYS A 324 -19.10 8.46 -3.15
C CYS A 324 -20.46 7.95 -2.68
N ILE A 325 -21.46 7.86 -3.57
CA ILE A 325 -22.80 7.30 -3.27
C ILE A 325 -22.70 5.79 -2.96
N PHE A 326 -21.92 5.05 -3.75
CA PHE A 326 -21.67 3.63 -3.51
C PHE A 326 -20.97 3.41 -2.16
N LEU A 327 -19.93 4.20 -1.87
CA LEU A 327 -19.21 4.16 -0.59
C LEU A 327 -20.07 4.56 0.59
N TYR A 328 -20.91 5.59 0.42
CA TYR A 328 -21.89 5.98 1.42
C TYR A 328 -22.83 4.81 1.73
N SER A 329 -23.33 4.14 0.70
CA SER A 329 -24.18 2.94 0.84
C SER A 329 -23.45 1.79 1.54
N PHE A 330 -22.21 1.50 1.12
CA PHE A 330 -21.33 0.51 1.76
C PHE A 330 -21.09 0.80 3.25
N LEU A 331 -20.80 2.04 3.61
CA LEU A 331 -20.62 2.46 5.00
C LEU A 331 -21.92 2.43 5.80
N LEU A 332 -23.06 2.68 5.16
CA LEU A 332 -24.38 2.63 5.79
C LEU A 332 -24.74 1.18 6.16
N GLU A 333 -24.49 0.25 5.25
CA GLU A 333 -24.65 -1.19 5.48
C GLU A 333 -23.68 -1.71 6.55
N SER A 334 -22.41 -1.33 6.44
CA SER A 334 -21.35 -1.69 7.39
C SER A 334 -21.67 -1.27 8.83
N LEU A 335 -22.24 -0.08 9.01
CA LEU A 335 -22.62 0.44 10.33
C LEU A 335 -23.95 -0.14 10.85
N ASN A 336 -24.85 -0.56 9.95
CA ASN A 336 -26.17 -1.06 10.35
C ASN A 336 -26.28 -2.59 10.43
N ARG A 337 -25.24 -3.36 10.02
CA ARG A 337 -25.27 -4.84 9.90
C ARG A 337 -26.59 -5.35 9.29
N ILE A 338 -27.05 -4.74 8.20
CA ILE A 338 -28.26 -5.20 7.51
C ILE A 338 -27.87 -6.34 6.56
N SER A 339 -28.71 -7.38 6.51
CA SER A 339 -28.48 -8.64 5.78
C SER A 339 -28.05 -8.49 4.32
N ASP A 340 -27.24 -9.44 3.83
CA ASP A 340 -26.76 -9.69 2.45
C ASP A 340 -27.75 -9.42 1.29
N ILE A 341 -29.05 -9.47 1.57
CA ILE A 341 -30.14 -9.19 0.63
C ILE A 341 -30.16 -7.69 0.25
N PHE A 342 -29.78 -6.80 1.17
CA PHE A 342 -29.75 -5.36 0.94
C PHE A 342 -28.56 -4.95 0.07
N PHE A 343 -27.37 -5.53 0.24
CA PHE A 343 -26.24 -5.37 -0.69
C PHE A 343 -26.67 -5.67 -2.13
N ARG A 344 -27.37 -6.79 -2.38
CA ARG A 344 -27.84 -7.16 -3.72
C ARG A 344 -28.89 -6.18 -4.28
N ILE A 345 -29.73 -5.60 -3.43
CA ILE A 345 -30.74 -4.61 -3.85
C ILE A 345 -30.09 -3.25 -4.10
N CYS A 346 -29.17 -2.79 -3.25
CA CYS A 346 -28.45 -1.52 -3.41
C CYS A 346 -27.49 -1.57 -4.60
N VAL A 347 -26.73 -2.65 -4.76
CA VAL A 347 -25.94 -2.93 -5.98
C VAL A 347 -26.87 -3.02 -7.19
N GLY A 348 -28.02 -3.68 -7.07
CA GLY A 348 -29.05 -3.73 -8.12
C GLY A 348 -29.61 -2.35 -8.50
N PHE A 349 -29.86 -1.47 -7.53
CA PHE A 349 -30.37 -0.11 -7.76
C PHE A 349 -29.31 0.80 -8.39
N VAL A 350 -28.06 0.70 -7.92
CA VAL A 350 -26.91 1.38 -8.53
C VAL A 350 -26.67 0.85 -9.95
N ILE A 351 -26.81 -0.45 -10.21
CA ILE A 351 -26.74 -1.05 -11.55
C ILE A 351 -27.85 -0.52 -12.47
N VAL A 352 -29.10 -0.41 -11.98
CA VAL A 352 -30.24 0.08 -12.78
C VAL A 352 -30.10 1.57 -13.09
N ILE A 353 -29.52 2.37 -12.18
CA ILE A 353 -29.25 3.79 -12.40
C ILE A 353 -28.05 3.99 -13.35
N SER A 354 -26.96 3.23 -13.18
CA SER A 354 -25.80 3.28 -14.09
C SER A 354 -26.15 2.82 -15.51
N ALA A 355 -26.98 1.78 -15.68
CA ALA A 355 -27.40 1.30 -16.99
C ALA A 355 -28.36 2.26 -17.71
N LYS A 356 -29.06 3.14 -16.98
CA LYS A 356 -29.97 4.13 -17.58
C LYS A 356 -29.27 5.42 -18.02
N HIS A 357 -28.06 5.72 -17.52
CA HIS A 357 -27.43 7.03 -17.71
C HIS A 357 -25.99 7.03 -18.23
N CYS A 358 -25.31 5.89 -18.41
CA CYS A 358 -23.97 5.87 -19.01
C CYS A 358 -23.78 4.75 -20.03
N ILE A 359 -23.36 5.14 -21.24
CA ILE A 359 -22.62 4.29 -22.18
C ILE A 359 -21.19 4.21 -21.64
N LEU A 360 -20.96 3.38 -20.63
CA LEU A 360 -19.61 2.97 -20.22
C LEU A 360 -19.30 1.63 -20.89
N ASP A 361 -18.07 1.50 -21.40
CA ASP A 361 -17.56 0.29 -22.03
C ASP A 361 -17.73 -0.90 -21.08
N ALA A 362 -18.61 -1.83 -21.47
CA ALA A 362 -19.07 -2.95 -20.63
C ALA A 362 -17.90 -3.79 -20.10
N ASN A 363 -16.76 -3.78 -20.80
CA ASN A 363 -15.56 -4.55 -20.47
C ASN A 363 -14.88 -4.09 -19.17
N ALA A 364 -14.77 -2.77 -18.93
CA ALA A 364 -14.11 -2.23 -17.74
C ALA A 364 -14.95 -2.50 -16.47
N PHE A 365 -16.28 -2.42 -16.61
CA PHE A 365 -17.22 -2.74 -15.54
C PHE A 365 -17.29 -4.25 -15.27
N GLU A 366 -17.26 -5.09 -16.31
CA GLU A 366 -17.23 -6.54 -16.16
C GLU A 366 -15.94 -7.03 -15.48
N GLU A 367 -14.80 -6.39 -15.74
CA GLU A 367 -13.54 -6.69 -15.06
C GLU A 367 -13.58 -6.30 -13.57
N TYR A 368 -14.12 -5.12 -13.23
CA TYR A 368 -14.27 -4.67 -11.84
C TYR A 368 -15.30 -5.53 -11.07
N SER A 369 -16.43 -5.87 -11.71
CA SER A 369 -17.45 -6.78 -11.15
C SER A 369 -16.93 -8.22 -11.01
N ARG A 370 -16.08 -8.72 -11.92
CA ARG A 370 -15.39 -10.01 -11.77
C ARG A 370 -14.45 -10.02 -10.58
N ARG A 371 -13.67 -8.96 -10.35
CA ARG A 371 -12.77 -8.85 -9.19
C ARG A 371 -13.52 -8.89 -7.85
N LEU A 372 -14.72 -8.30 -7.79
CA LEU A 372 -15.59 -8.33 -6.60
C LEU A 372 -16.34 -9.67 -6.45
N ARG A 373 -16.83 -10.29 -7.53
CA ARG A 373 -17.53 -11.59 -7.50
C ARG A 373 -16.60 -12.76 -7.17
N LEU A 374 -15.34 -12.71 -7.58
CA LEU A 374 -14.37 -13.78 -7.28
C LEU A 374 -14.00 -13.84 -5.79
N ARG A 375 -14.19 -12.77 -5.01
CA ARG A 375 -13.92 -12.76 -3.56
C ARG A 375 -15.13 -13.15 -2.72
N SER A 376 -16.35 -12.96 -3.22
CA SER A 376 -17.61 -13.28 -2.51
C SER A 376 -18.02 -14.76 -2.64
N PHE A 377 -17.36 -15.55 -3.49
CA PHE A 377 -17.66 -16.98 -3.67
C PHE A 377 -16.76 -17.94 -2.85
N VAL A 378 -15.86 -17.42 -2.00
CA VAL A 378 -14.95 -18.24 -1.18
C VAL A 378 -15.47 -18.44 0.27
N TRP A 379 -16.65 -17.90 0.58
CA TRP A 379 -17.31 -18.12 1.86
C TRP A 379 -18.70 -18.73 1.66
N TYR A 380 -18.74 -20.04 1.45
CA TYR A 380 -19.86 -20.91 1.82
C TYR A 380 -19.32 -22.29 2.20
#